data_AF-A0A1D6EZH8-F1
#
_entry.id   AF-A0A1D6EZH8-F1
#
_cell.length_a   1.000
_cell.length_b   1.000
_cell.length_c   1.000
_cell.angle_alpha   90.00
_cell.angle_beta   90.00
_cell.angle_gamma   90.00
#
_symmetry.space_group_name_H-M   'P 1'
#
loop_
_entity.id
_entity.type
_entity.pdbx_description
1 polymer ?
#
loop_
_entity_poly.entity_id
_entity_poly.type
_entity_poly.pdbx_seq_one_letter_code
_entity_poly.pdbx_strand_id
1 'polypeptide(L)'
;MGGGGGMHDPFDLFQSFFGGGSPFGGGSSRGRTQRWGDDVVHPLKVSLEDLYNGTSKKLSLSHNVLSSKCNGKGSKSGASSRCAGCQCSGFKVQIRQLGPGMIQQMQHPCNECKGSRETISDKDRCPQCKGDKVVPEKKVFEVVVEKGMQNGHKITFLGEADEAFVLTHLDNRQLLIKSNPGEVVKPNSFKAINDEGMPMYQRPFMKGKLYIHFSVEFSDLLSSEQCKALEVVLPPKPVSQYTDMELDECEDTMPYDVNIEEEMRRRQQQHQEAYDEDDDVPGGGQRVQCAQQ
;
A
#
# COMPACT_ATOMS: atom_id res chain seq x y z
N MET A 1 39.41 -38.67 -55.64
CA MET A 1 38.03 -38.73 -55.13
C MET A 1 38.09 -39.03 -53.64
N GLY A 2 37.79 -38.03 -52.84
CA GLY A 2 37.71 -38.03 -51.37
C GLY A 2 37.13 -36.66 -51.00
N GLY A 3 36.41 -36.45 -49.91
CA GLY A 3 35.95 -37.30 -48.82
C GLY A 3 34.83 -36.51 -48.12
N GLY A 4 34.02 -37.20 -47.33
CA GLY A 4 32.81 -36.64 -46.72
C GLY A 4 33.00 -35.82 -45.45
N GLY A 5 31.87 -35.41 -44.89
CA GLY A 5 31.75 -34.97 -43.49
C GLY A 5 30.64 -33.94 -43.25
N GLY A 6 29.70 -34.29 -42.37
CA GLY A 6 29.27 -33.39 -41.30
C GLY A 6 28.02 -32.54 -41.52
N MET A 7 26.91 -33.04 -40.96
CA MET A 7 25.71 -32.30 -40.58
C MET A 7 26.03 -31.16 -39.59
N HIS A 8 25.54 -29.94 -39.85
CA HIS A 8 25.45 -28.87 -38.84
C HIS A 8 24.11 -28.12 -38.98
N ASP A 9 23.47 -27.92 -37.82
CA ASP A 9 22.21 -27.22 -37.62
C ASP A 9 22.42 -25.70 -37.85
N PRO A 10 21.53 -25.02 -38.60
CA PRO A 10 21.68 -23.60 -38.96
C PRO A 10 21.67 -22.60 -37.79
N PHE A 11 21.48 -23.05 -36.54
CA PHE A 11 21.66 -22.22 -35.33
C PHE A 11 23.12 -21.98 -34.91
N ASP A 12 24.10 -22.68 -35.50
CA ASP A 12 25.50 -22.58 -35.07
C ASP A 12 26.27 -21.41 -35.70
N LEU A 13 25.68 -20.73 -36.68
CA LEU A 13 26.24 -19.48 -37.25
C LEU A 13 25.94 -18.24 -36.39
N PHE A 14 25.11 -18.39 -35.35
CA PHE A 14 24.76 -17.30 -34.41
C PHE A 14 25.78 -17.16 -33.26
N GLN A 15 26.79 -18.03 -33.15
CA GLN A 15 27.70 -18.06 -31.99
C GLN A 15 29.13 -17.58 -32.26
N SER A 16 29.57 -17.42 -33.50
CA SER A 16 31.02 -17.24 -33.74
C SER A 16 31.56 -15.82 -33.74
N PHE A 17 30.77 -14.72 -33.84
CA PHE A 17 31.48 -13.47 -34.20
C PHE A 17 30.92 -12.10 -33.82
N PHE A 18 30.14 -11.90 -32.75
CA PHE A 18 30.17 -10.56 -32.12
C PHE A 18 29.89 -9.37 -33.09
N GLY A 19 28.89 -9.48 -33.98
CA GLY A 19 28.92 -8.69 -35.21
C GLY A 19 27.60 -8.03 -35.60
N GLY A 20 27.25 -6.92 -34.96
CA GLY A 20 26.49 -5.84 -35.60
C GLY A 20 24.97 -6.06 -35.75
N GLY A 21 24.19 -5.10 -35.27
CA GLY A 21 22.73 -5.19 -35.26
C GLY A 21 21.99 -4.54 -36.44
N SER A 22 20.66 -4.72 -36.36
CA SER A 22 19.55 -3.88 -36.87
C SER A 22 19.20 -4.01 -38.36
N PRO A 23 17.94 -3.80 -38.82
CA PRO A 23 16.84 -3.02 -38.20
C PRO A 23 15.45 -3.70 -38.23
N PHE A 24 14.46 -3.18 -37.49
CA PHE A 24 13.03 -3.61 -37.40
C PHE A 24 12.64 -4.64 -36.31
N GLY A 25 12.21 -4.10 -35.15
CA GLY A 25 11.04 -4.52 -34.37
C GLY A 25 11.07 -5.90 -33.69
N GLY A 26 10.91 -6.06 -32.38
CA GLY A 26 10.47 -5.17 -31.33
C GLY A 26 10.17 -6.01 -30.07
N GLY A 27 10.13 -5.36 -28.91
CA GLY A 27 9.38 -5.89 -27.77
C GLY A 27 10.17 -6.52 -26.61
N SER A 28 11.43 -6.15 -26.37
CA SER A 28 12.05 -6.40 -25.06
C SER A 28 11.56 -5.34 -24.06
N SER A 29 10.30 -5.48 -23.63
CA SER A 29 9.73 -4.70 -22.51
C SER A 29 10.25 -5.30 -21.21
N ARG A 30 11.46 -4.85 -20.89
CA ARG A 30 12.15 -5.02 -19.63
C ARG A 30 11.20 -4.80 -18.47
N GLY A 31 11.14 -5.79 -17.59
CA GLY A 31 10.51 -5.68 -16.28
C GLY A 31 10.88 -4.35 -15.65
N ARG A 32 9.85 -3.60 -15.29
CA ARG A 32 9.94 -2.47 -14.38
C ARG A 32 10.31 -3.05 -13.02
N THR A 33 11.58 -3.37 -12.80
CA THR A 33 12.13 -3.40 -11.45
C THR A 33 11.90 -2.00 -10.90
N GLN A 34 10.84 -1.89 -10.09
CA GLN A 34 10.67 -0.76 -9.20
C GLN A 34 12.00 -0.67 -8.46
N ARG A 35 12.73 0.42 -8.67
CA ARG A 35 13.93 0.70 -7.89
C ARG A 35 13.47 0.73 -6.44
N TRP A 36 13.85 -0.30 -5.70
CA TRP A 36 13.73 -0.29 -4.25
C TRP A 36 14.34 1.04 -3.78
N GLY A 37 13.62 1.78 -2.94
CA GLY A 37 14.27 2.81 -2.16
C GLY A 37 15.36 2.12 -1.36
N ASP A 38 16.61 2.51 -1.58
CA ASP A 38 17.77 1.91 -0.93
C ASP A 38 17.62 2.04 0.59
N ASP A 39 18.01 0.99 1.32
CA ASP A 39 18.02 1.02 2.78
C ASP A 39 18.93 2.16 3.28
N VAL A 40 18.38 3.03 4.12
CA VAL A 40 19.14 4.16 4.70
C VAL A 40 19.86 3.67 5.95
N VAL A 41 21.14 3.34 5.83
CA VAL A 41 21.98 2.93 6.97
C VAL A 41 22.61 4.16 7.60
N HIS A 42 22.24 4.47 8.85
CA HIS A 42 22.87 5.56 9.62
C HIS A 42 23.79 5.00 10.72
N PRO A 43 25.10 5.31 10.71
CA PRO A 43 26.01 4.87 11.76
C PRO A 43 25.74 5.61 13.08
N LEU A 44 25.53 4.87 14.16
CA LEU A 44 25.41 5.42 15.52
C LEU A 44 26.76 5.30 16.25
N LYS A 45 27.31 6.42 16.70
CA LYS A 45 28.55 6.44 17.48
C LYS A 45 28.25 6.20 18.96
N VAL A 46 28.80 5.12 19.51
CA VAL A 46 28.60 4.69 20.91
C VAL A 46 29.96 4.45 21.57
N SER A 47 30.13 4.86 22.82
CA SER A 47 31.36 4.63 23.59
C SER A 47 31.36 3.23 24.23
N LEU A 48 32.53 2.75 24.68
CA LEU A 48 32.64 1.44 25.33
C LEU A 48 31.89 1.39 26.67
N GLU A 49 31.86 2.50 27.41
CA GLU A 49 31.09 2.64 28.65
C GLU A 49 29.58 2.47 28.41
N ASP A 50 29.06 3.04 27.32
CA ASP A 50 27.66 2.95 26.91
C ASP A 50 27.28 1.50 26.53
N LEU A 51 28.20 0.76 25.90
CA LEU A 51 28.02 -0.66 25.57
C LEU A 51 28.11 -1.58 26.79
N TYR A 52 28.85 -1.18 27.83
CA TYR A 52 29.00 -1.97 29.06
C TYR A 52 27.80 -1.77 30.00
N ASN A 53 27.34 -0.53 30.16
CA ASN A 53 26.25 -0.19 31.08
C ASN A 53 24.86 -0.24 30.42
N GLY A 54 24.78 -0.18 29.09
CA GLY A 54 23.54 0.00 28.34
C GLY A 54 23.05 1.44 28.46
N THR A 55 22.54 2.01 27.36
CA THR A 55 22.06 3.40 27.33
C THR A 55 21.03 3.60 26.23
N SER A 56 20.19 4.63 26.35
CA SER A 56 19.34 5.08 25.24
C SER A 56 19.93 6.35 24.60
N LYS A 57 20.12 6.33 23.28
CA LYS A 57 20.61 7.48 22.51
C LYS A 57 19.58 7.97 21.51
N LYS A 58 19.41 9.29 21.45
CA LYS A 58 18.52 9.93 20.48
C LYS A 58 19.24 10.11 19.14
N LEU A 59 18.70 9.50 18.09
CA LEU A 59 19.17 9.60 16.71
C LEU A 59 18.18 10.42 15.89
N SER A 60 18.60 11.55 15.32
CA SER A 60 17.75 12.33 14.42
C SER A 60 17.98 11.92 12.97
N LEU A 61 16.95 11.39 12.30
CA LEU A 61 16.98 11.12 10.87
C LEU A 61 16.06 12.09 10.13
N SER A 62 16.53 12.59 8.99
CA SER A 62 15.72 13.38 8.07
C SER A 62 15.14 12.49 6.97
N HIS A 63 13.83 12.47 6.84
CA HIS A 63 13.11 11.78 5.76
C HIS A 63 12.24 12.77 4.99
N ASN A 64 11.89 12.46 3.75
CA ASN A 64 11.07 13.34 2.93
C ASN A 64 9.59 13.00 3.11
N VAL A 65 8.79 13.98 3.55
CA VAL A 65 7.33 13.83 3.71
C VAL A 65 6.62 14.74 2.72
N LEU A 66 5.40 14.37 2.29
CA LEU A 66 4.58 15.23 1.46
C LEU A 66 4.32 16.56 2.17
N SER A 67 4.49 17.66 1.44
CA SER A 67 4.28 19.00 2.00
C SER A 67 2.82 19.21 2.39
N SER A 68 2.54 19.45 3.67
CA SER A 68 1.19 19.69 4.19
C SER A 68 0.49 20.91 3.57
N LYS A 69 1.23 21.95 3.21
CA LYS A 69 0.64 23.16 2.59
C LYS A 69 0.15 22.97 1.17
N CYS A 70 0.66 21.98 0.44
CA CYS A 70 0.26 21.74 -0.95
C CYS A 70 -0.20 20.31 -1.22
N ASN A 71 -0.26 19.44 -0.20
CA ASN A 71 -0.64 18.03 -0.27
C ASN A 71 -0.03 17.31 -1.49
N GLY A 72 1.27 17.50 -1.70
CA GLY A 72 1.99 16.88 -2.81
C GLY A 72 1.73 17.48 -4.20
N LYS A 73 0.96 18.57 -4.33
CA LYS A 73 0.72 19.25 -5.62
C LYS A 73 1.89 20.16 -6.02
N GLY A 74 2.62 20.71 -5.05
CA GLY A 74 3.80 21.55 -5.27
C GLY A 74 3.49 23.03 -5.55
N SER A 75 2.22 23.38 -5.75
CA SER A 75 1.74 24.75 -5.98
C SER A 75 0.77 25.21 -4.90
N LYS A 76 0.65 26.53 -4.72
CA LYS A 76 -0.29 27.18 -3.79
C LYS A 76 -1.73 27.06 -4.26
N SER A 77 -1.96 27.24 -5.56
CA SER A 77 -3.27 27.21 -6.21
C SER A 77 -3.68 25.81 -6.69
N GLY A 78 -2.77 24.83 -6.62
CA GLY A 78 -2.98 23.50 -7.20
C GLY A 78 -2.85 23.44 -8.72
N ALA A 79 -2.56 24.56 -9.40
CA ALA A 79 -2.32 24.59 -10.82
C ALA A 79 -0.91 24.08 -11.15
N SER A 80 -0.80 23.26 -12.20
CA SER A 80 0.45 22.87 -12.84
C SER A 80 0.29 22.92 -14.35
N SER A 81 1.33 23.34 -15.06
CA SER A 81 1.34 23.40 -16.52
C SER A 81 2.16 22.25 -17.10
N ARG A 82 1.86 21.87 -18.33
CA ARG A 82 2.63 20.84 -19.04
C ARG A 82 4.04 21.34 -19.29
N CYS A 83 5.05 20.51 -19.00
CA CYS A 83 6.43 20.87 -19.28
C CYS A 83 6.66 20.99 -20.79
N ALA A 84 6.92 22.21 -21.26
CA ALA A 84 7.14 22.50 -22.68
C ALA A 84 8.43 21.84 -23.21
N GLY A 85 9.50 21.84 -22.42
CA GLY A 85 10.79 21.29 -22.83
C GLY A 85 10.83 19.79 -23.08
N CYS A 86 9.93 19.01 -22.49
CA CYS A 86 9.82 17.56 -22.76
C CYS A 86 8.45 17.15 -23.31
N GLN A 87 7.54 18.08 -23.56
CA GLN A 87 6.17 17.76 -24.01
C GLN A 87 5.53 16.63 -23.17
N CYS A 88 5.63 16.75 -21.84
CA CYS A 88 5.16 15.76 -20.86
C CYS A 88 5.82 14.37 -20.86
N SER A 89 6.92 14.14 -21.60
CA SER A 89 7.63 12.86 -21.53
C SER A 89 8.44 12.69 -20.23
N GLY A 90 8.94 13.79 -19.66
CA GLY A 90 9.71 13.81 -18.41
C GLY A 90 11.20 13.54 -18.57
N PHE A 91 11.63 13.18 -19.78
CA PHE A 91 13.03 12.91 -20.14
C PHE A 91 13.34 13.47 -21.52
N LYS A 92 14.63 13.74 -21.79
CA LYS A 92 15.17 14.11 -23.10
C LYS A 92 16.09 12.99 -23.57
N VAL A 93 15.94 12.58 -24.83
CA VAL A 93 16.82 11.57 -25.44
C VAL A 93 18.02 12.28 -26.05
N GLN A 94 19.21 11.97 -25.57
CA GLN A 94 20.47 12.42 -26.15
C GLN A 94 21.08 11.26 -26.95
N ILE A 95 21.38 11.51 -28.22
CA ILE A 95 22.00 10.52 -29.11
C ILE A 95 23.51 10.76 -29.09
N ARG A 96 24.29 9.75 -28.69
CA ARG A 96 25.75 9.75 -28.76
C ARG A 96 26.21 8.79 -29.84
N GLN A 97 26.92 9.30 -30.85
CA GLN A 97 27.53 8.45 -31.87
C GLN A 97 28.82 7.83 -31.32
N LEU A 98 28.89 6.50 -31.28
CA LEU A 98 30.06 5.74 -30.80
C LEU A 98 30.95 5.23 -31.96
N GLY A 99 30.48 5.35 -33.20
CA GLY A 99 31.19 4.96 -34.41
C GLY A 99 30.29 4.99 -35.64
N PRO A 100 30.82 4.66 -36.84
CA PRO A 100 30.02 4.58 -38.06
C PRO A 100 28.86 3.58 -37.88
N GLY A 101 27.62 4.06 -38.00
CA GLY A 101 26.41 3.22 -37.87
C GLY A 101 26.00 2.85 -36.44
N MET A 102 26.77 3.22 -35.41
CA MET A 102 26.47 2.86 -34.02
C MET A 102 26.09 4.10 -33.20
N ILE A 103 24.79 4.27 -32.95
CA ILE A 103 24.25 5.32 -32.09
C ILE A 103 23.79 4.75 -30.75
N GLN A 104 24.20 5.39 -29.66
CA GLN A 104 23.71 5.12 -28.32
C GLN A 104 22.69 6.19 -27.94
N GLN A 105 21.44 5.80 -27.71
CA GLN A 105 20.41 6.70 -27.20
C GLN A 105 20.41 6.62 -25.67
N MET A 106 20.78 7.72 -25.01
CA MET A 106 20.74 7.86 -23.55
C MET A 106 19.61 8.80 -23.14
N GLN A 107 18.80 8.37 -22.19
CA GLN A 107 17.68 9.15 -21.67
C GLN A 107 18.15 9.91 -20.43
N HIS A 108 18.06 11.24 -20.47
CA HIS A 108 18.34 12.10 -19.32
C HIS A 108 17.03 12.69 -18.79
N PRO A 109 16.87 12.86 -17.47
CA PRO A 109 15.71 13.56 -16.93
C PRO A 109 15.64 14.97 -17.53
N CYS A 110 14.43 15.44 -17.85
CA CYS A 110 14.25 16.77 -18.42
C CYS A 110 14.76 17.84 -17.45
N ASN A 111 15.60 18.78 -17.92
CA ASN A 111 16.16 19.83 -17.07
C ASN A 111 15.09 20.79 -16.48
N GLU A 112 13.95 20.95 -17.15
CA GLU A 112 12.87 21.85 -16.71
C GLU A 112 11.98 21.21 -15.64
N CYS A 113 11.57 19.96 -15.83
CA CYS A 113 10.64 19.29 -14.90
C CYS A 113 11.30 18.24 -14.01
N LYS A 114 12.59 17.92 -14.20
CA LYS A 114 13.34 16.89 -13.46
C LYS A 114 12.59 15.54 -13.36
N GLY A 115 11.84 15.17 -14.39
CA GLY A 115 11.01 13.97 -14.41
C GLY A 115 9.56 14.13 -13.94
N SER A 116 9.15 15.29 -13.37
CA SER A 116 7.78 15.52 -12.89
C SER A 116 6.73 15.68 -13.99
N ARG A 117 7.16 15.88 -15.26
CA ARG A 117 6.34 16.13 -16.47
C ARG A 117 5.51 17.43 -16.46
N GLU A 118 5.52 18.11 -15.33
CA GLU A 118 4.76 19.31 -15.05
C GLU A 118 5.69 20.42 -14.56
N THR A 119 5.42 21.64 -14.99
CA THR A 119 6.12 22.83 -14.55
C THR A 119 5.15 23.68 -13.75
N ILE A 120 5.62 24.21 -12.62
CA ILE A 120 4.84 25.11 -11.77
C ILE A 120 5.40 26.52 -11.96
N SER A 121 4.51 27.51 -12.11
CA SER A 121 4.93 28.91 -12.23
C SER A 121 5.67 29.34 -10.95
N ASP A 122 6.74 30.13 -11.08
CA ASP A 122 7.55 30.53 -9.91
C ASP A 122 6.76 31.29 -8.85
N LYS A 123 5.70 32.00 -9.27
CA LYS A 123 4.80 32.73 -8.37
C LYS A 123 3.90 31.80 -7.56
N ASP A 124 3.49 30.68 -8.17
CA ASP A 124 2.58 29.71 -7.59
C ASP A 124 3.30 28.57 -6.86
N ARG A 125 4.63 28.50 -6.88
CA ARG A 125 5.37 27.49 -6.12
C ARG A 125 5.00 27.53 -4.65
N CYS A 126 4.75 26.36 -4.07
CA CYS A 126 4.52 26.24 -2.64
C CYS A 126 5.73 26.79 -1.87
N PRO A 127 5.54 27.66 -0.88
CA PRO A 127 6.65 28.29 -0.15
C PRO A 127 7.46 27.28 0.68
N GLN A 128 6.85 26.16 1.09
CA GLN A 128 7.52 25.12 1.89
C GLN A 128 8.32 24.13 1.04
N CYS A 129 7.73 23.56 -0.01
CA CYS A 129 8.41 22.55 -0.82
C CYS A 129 9.10 23.12 -2.07
N LYS A 130 8.92 24.43 -2.36
CA LYS A 130 9.50 25.13 -3.52
C LYS A 130 9.26 24.45 -4.89
N GLY A 131 8.19 23.66 -4.98
CA GLY A 131 7.81 22.88 -6.18
C GLY A 131 8.20 21.40 -6.13
N ASP A 132 9.01 20.95 -5.17
CA ASP A 132 9.48 19.56 -5.07
C ASP A 132 8.44 18.60 -4.47
N LYS A 133 7.25 19.11 -4.09
CA LYS A 133 6.11 18.37 -3.52
C LYS A 133 6.35 17.74 -2.14
N VAL A 134 7.61 17.55 -1.75
CA VAL A 134 8.06 17.01 -0.46
C VAL A 134 8.86 18.03 0.35
N VAL A 135 8.90 17.84 1.67
CA VAL A 135 9.67 18.63 2.63
C VAL A 135 10.46 17.66 3.52
N PRO A 136 11.75 17.93 3.82
CA PRO A 136 12.51 17.12 4.74
C PRO A 136 12.02 17.33 6.18
N GLU A 137 11.56 16.25 6.80
CA GLU A 137 11.10 16.19 8.18
C GLU A 137 12.11 15.44 9.05
N LYS A 138 12.48 16.03 10.19
CA LYS A 138 13.42 15.42 11.14
C LYS A 138 12.65 14.66 12.20
N LYS A 139 12.76 13.34 12.20
CA LYS A 139 12.23 12.48 13.26
C LYS A 139 13.36 12.08 14.20
N VAL A 140 13.11 12.17 15.51
CA VAL A 140 14.07 11.77 16.54
C VAL A 140 13.67 10.40 17.04
N PHE A 141 14.57 9.43 16.87
CA PHE A 141 14.43 8.06 17.31
C PHE A 141 15.18 7.86 18.61
N GLU A 142 14.61 7.15 19.56
CA GLU A 142 15.34 6.68 20.74
C GLU A 142 15.85 5.26 20.48
N VAL A 143 17.16 5.14 20.29
CA VAL A 143 17.84 3.87 20.04
C VAL A 143 18.35 3.35 21.36
N VAL A 144 17.81 2.21 21.81
CA VAL A 144 18.30 1.51 23.00
C VAL A 144 19.51 0.68 22.61
N VAL A 145 20.63 0.92 23.27
CA VAL A 145 21.86 0.14 23.17
C VAL A 145 21.92 -0.80 24.37
N GLU A 146 21.76 -2.09 24.11
CA GLU A 146 21.85 -3.14 25.13
C GLU A 146 23.30 -3.44 25.54
N LYS A 147 23.44 -3.98 26.75
CA LYS A 147 24.73 -4.37 27.31
C LYS A 147 25.34 -5.48 26.46
N GLY A 148 26.59 -5.30 26.03
CA GLY A 148 27.31 -6.32 25.26
C GLY A 148 26.96 -6.39 23.77
N MET A 149 26.25 -5.39 23.23
CA MET A 149 26.07 -5.26 21.77
C MET A 149 27.42 -5.22 21.05
N GLN A 150 27.55 -5.98 19.96
CA GLN A 150 28.77 -6.04 19.18
C GLN A 150 28.88 -4.87 18.18
N ASN A 151 30.11 -4.49 17.83
CA ASN A 151 30.33 -3.52 16.77
C ASN A 151 29.78 -4.04 15.44
N GLY A 152 29.02 -3.19 14.72
CA GLY A 152 28.35 -3.57 13.47
C GLY A 152 26.99 -4.25 13.63
N HIS A 153 26.49 -4.38 14.87
CA HIS A 153 25.12 -4.84 15.12
C HIS A 153 24.10 -3.87 14.50
N LYS A 154 23.17 -4.40 13.71
CA LYS A 154 22.15 -3.62 13.00
C LYS A 154 20.84 -3.67 13.76
N ILE A 155 20.38 -2.51 14.23
CA ILE A 155 19.03 -2.34 14.76
C ILE A 155 18.15 -1.90 13.60
N THR A 156 17.12 -2.69 13.29
CA THR A 156 16.18 -2.38 12.19
C THR A 156 14.91 -1.81 12.80
N PHE A 157 14.54 -0.58 12.42
CA PHE A 157 13.27 0.02 12.77
C PHE A 157 12.25 -0.34 11.67
N LEU A 158 11.35 -1.27 11.97
CA LEU A 158 10.33 -1.72 11.03
C LEU A 158 9.21 -0.67 10.92
N GLY A 159 8.87 -0.25 9.70
CA GLY A 159 7.79 0.72 9.45
C GLY A 159 8.15 2.20 9.62
N GLU A 160 9.40 2.52 9.96
CA GLU A 160 9.88 3.90 10.16
C GLU A 160 10.42 4.57 8.89
N ALA A 161 10.31 3.86 7.77
CA ALA A 161 10.34 4.41 6.42
C ALA A 161 9.10 3.86 5.68
N ASP A 162 8.39 4.74 4.95
CA ASP A 162 7.24 4.46 4.07
C ASP A 162 6.43 3.20 4.41
N GLU A 163 5.31 3.32 5.14
CA GLU A 163 4.38 2.24 5.59
C GLU A 163 4.63 0.88 4.93
N ALA A 164 5.54 0.09 5.53
CA ALA A 164 5.93 -1.19 4.99
C ALA A 164 6.00 -2.27 6.08
N PHE A 165 5.54 -3.47 5.74
CA PHE A 165 5.64 -4.65 6.57
C PHE A 165 6.29 -5.80 5.80
N VAL A 166 6.96 -6.69 6.53
CA VAL A 166 7.64 -7.85 5.93
C VAL A 166 6.78 -9.09 6.12
N LEU A 167 6.53 -9.80 5.02
CA LEU A 167 5.83 -11.07 4.99
C LEU A 167 6.81 -12.18 4.61
N THR A 168 6.85 -13.26 5.39
CA THR A 168 7.63 -14.45 5.03
C THR A 168 6.81 -15.31 4.07
N HIS A 169 7.33 -15.52 2.86
CA HIS A 169 6.69 -16.33 1.83
C HIS A 169 6.95 -17.83 2.05
N LEU A 170 6.19 -18.69 1.38
CA LEU A 170 6.27 -20.17 1.52
C LEU A 170 7.63 -20.76 1.12
N ASP A 171 8.44 -20.03 0.35
CA ASP A 171 9.81 -20.40 -0.04
C ASP A 171 10.88 -19.80 0.89
N ASN A 172 10.48 -19.32 2.07
CA ASN A 172 11.31 -18.66 3.08
C ASN A 172 11.95 -17.34 2.61
N ARG A 173 11.53 -16.77 1.47
CA ARG A 173 11.90 -15.41 1.09
C ARG A 173 11.09 -14.40 1.89
N GLN A 174 11.71 -13.27 2.19
CA GLN A 174 11.03 -12.13 2.80
C GLN A 174 10.50 -11.20 1.70
N LEU A 175 9.21 -10.89 1.75
CA LEU A 175 8.54 -9.95 0.87
C LEU A 175 8.28 -8.65 1.66
N LEU A 176 8.87 -7.55 1.20
CA LEU A 176 8.60 -6.23 1.74
C LEU A 176 7.37 -5.63 1.04
N ILE A 177 6.26 -5.57 1.75
CA ILE A 177 5.00 -5.02 1.29
C ILE A 177 4.99 -3.54 1.65
N LYS A 178 4.92 -2.63 0.65
CA LYS A 178 4.83 -1.18 0.87
C LYS A 178 3.45 -0.66 0.48
N SER A 179 2.84 0.16 1.32
CA SER A 179 1.65 0.94 1.01
C SER A 179 2.03 2.30 0.42
N ASN A 180 1.22 2.87 -0.48
CA ASN A 180 1.49 4.22 -0.97
C ASN A 180 1.12 5.25 0.10
N PRO A 181 1.90 6.32 0.31
CA PRO A 181 1.54 7.38 1.24
C PRO A 181 0.15 7.99 0.93
N GLY A 182 -0.75 7.96 1.92
CA GLY A 182 -2.14 8.43 1.78
C GLY A 182 -3.13 7.37 1.27
N GLU A 183 -2.69 6.14 1.05
CA GLU A 183 -3.55 5.02 0.70
C GLU A 183 -4.23 4.47 1.96
N VAL A 184 -5.55 4.64 2.07
CA VAL A 184 -6.31 4.12 3.21
C VAL A 184 -6.57 2.62 3.04
N VAL A 185 -6.06 1.82 3.98
CA VAL A 185 -6.40 0.40 4.10
C VAL A 185 -7.76 0.28 4.78
N LYS A 186 -8.74 -0.29 4.08
CA LYS A 186 -10.08 -0.53 4.65
C LYS A 186 -10.10 -1.85 5.44
N PRO A 187 -10.85 -1.93 6.55
CA PRO A 187 -11.14 -3.22 7.18
C PRO A 187 -11.74 -4.20 6.18
N ASN A 188 -11.31 -5.46 6.26
CA ASN A 188 -11.72 -6.56 5.38
C ASN A 188 -11.42 -6.34 3.89
N SER A 189 -10.42 -5.52 3.57
CA SER A 189 -10.00 -5.29 2.19
C SER A 189 -8.96 -6.31 1.73
N PHE A 190 -8.92 -6.54 0.42
CA PHE A 190 -7.94 -7.43 -0.21
C PHE A 190 -7.00 -6.61 -1.09
N LYS A 191 -5.68 -6.85 -0.99
CA LYS A 191 -4.68 -6.40 -1.97
C LYS A 191 -4.07 -7.61 -2.66
N ALA A 192 -3.66 -7.45 -3.92
CA ALA A 192 -3.05 -8.51 -4.71
C ALA A 192 -1.62 -8.13 -5.13
N ILE A 193 -0.71 -9.09 -5.05
CA ILE A 193 0.68 -8.99 -5.50
C ILE A 193 0.86 -9.97 -6.65
N ASN A 194 1.24 -9.45 -7.80
CA ASN A 194 1.44 -10.28 -8.99
C ASN A 194 2.72 -11.11 -8.86
N ASP A 195 2.72 -12.30 -9.46
CA ASP A 195 3.88 -13.19 -9.60
C ASP A 195 4.50 -13.70 -8.29
N GLU A 196 3.85 -13.48 -7.15
CA GLU A 196 4.22 -14.04 -5.84
C GLU A 196 3.22 -15.12 -5.37
N GLY A 197 2.34 -15.58 -6.26
CA GLY A 197 1.46 -16.72 -5.98
C GLY A 197 2.09 -18.07 -6.33
N MET A 198 1.28 -19.12 -6.24
CA MET A 198 1.74 -20.48 -6.57
C MET A 198 2.13 -20.62 -8.06
N PRO A 199 3.14 -21.44 -8.39
CA PRO A 199 3.48 -21.77 -9.78
C PRO A 199 2.29 -22.36 -10.53
N MET A 200 2.09 -21.96 -11.78
CA MET A 200 1.03 -22.48 -12.62
C MET A 200 1.37 -23.87 -13.15
N TYR A 201 0.40 -24.78 -13.11
CA TYR A 201 0.54 -26.13 -13.64
C TYR A 201 0.97 -26.08 -15.12
N GLN A 202 1.96 -26.90 -15.50
CA GLN A 202 2.64 -26.92 -16.80
C GLN A 202 3.50 -25.69 -17.15
N ARG A 203 3.50 -24.63 -16.34
CA ARG A 203 4.36 -23.44 -16.54
C ARG A 203 5.02 -23.02 -15.22
N PRO A 204 6.05 -23.76 -14.74
CA PRO A 204 6.69 -23.52 -13.44
C PRO A 204 7.32 -22.12 -13.28
N PHE A 205 7.72 -21.50 -14.41
CA PHE A 205 8.29 -20.16 -14.43
C PHE A 205 7.25 -19.04 -14.32
N MET A 206 5.96 -19.36 -14.39
CA MET A 206 4.86 -18.41 -14.24
C MET A 206 4.17 -18.65 -12.90
N LYS A 207 4.11 -17.62 -12.07
CA LYS A 207 3.49 -17.65 -10.74
C LYS A 207 2.15 -16.93 -10.76
N GLY A 208 1.23 -17.37 -9.91
CA GLY A 208 -0.07 -16.72 -9.70
C GLY A 208 0.05 -15.42 -8.91
N LYS A 209 -1.08 -14.93 -8.38
CA LYS A 209 -1.11 -13.77 -7.49
C LYS A 209 -1.16 -14.19 -6.03
N LEU A 210 -0.48 -13.45 -5.16
CA LEU A 210 -0.64 -13.50 -3.72
C LEU A 210 -1.71 -12.48 -3.30
N TYR A 211 -2.74 -12.93 -2.61
CA TYR A 211 -3.78 -12.06 -2.06
C TYR A 211 -3.55 -11.86 -0.56
N ILE A 212 -3.59 -10.61 -0.11
CA ILE A 212 -3.43 -10.20 1.29
C ILE A 212 -4.77 -9.64 1.76
N HIS A 213 -5.34 -10.28 2.78
CA HIS A 213 -6.55 -9.83 3.45
C HIS A 213 -6.18 -8.99 4.68
N PHE A 214 -6.67 -7.75 4.74
CA PHE A 214 -6.44 -6.84 5.85
C PHE A 214 -7.59 -6.94 6.84
N SER A 215 -7.39 -7.67 7.93
CA SER A 215 -8.27 -7.66 9.10
C SER A 215 -7.83 -6.54 10.05
N VAL A 216 -8.76 -5.69 10.49
CA VAL A 216 -8.49 -4.63 11.45
C VAL A 216 -9.16 -5.01 12.76
N GLU A 217 -8.35 -5.28 13.78
CA GLU A 217 -8.82 -5.54 15.14
C GLU A 217 -8.77 -4.23 15.92
N PHE A 218 -9.87 -3.89 16.59
CA PHE A 218 -9.97 -2.74 17.49
C PHE A 218 -9.81 -3.25 18.93
N SER A 219 -9.06 -2.52 19.75
CA SER A 219 -8.95 -2.84 21.17
C SER A 219 -10.27 -2.58 21.89
N ASP A 220 -10.67 -3.49 22.78
CA ASP A 220 -11.93 -3.38 23.54
C ASP A 220 -11.93 -2.23 24.56
N LEU A 221 -10.75 -1.77 24.98
CA LEU A 221 -10.58 -0.73 25.99
C LEU A 221 -9.54 0.30 25.54
N LEU A 222 -9.86 1.58 25.78
CA LEU A 222 -8.99 2.72 25.48
C LEU A 222 -8.73 3.53 26.75
N SER A 223 -7.49 3.95 26.94
CA SER A 223 -7.13 4.85 28.04
C SER A 223 -7.58 6.29 27.77
N SER A 224 -7.72 7.11 28.83
CA SER A 224 -8.10 8.53 28.69
C SER A 224 -7.15 9.32 27.77
N GLU A 225 -5.87 8.95 27.72
CA GLU A 225 -4.87 9.56 26.83
C GLU A 225 -5.09 9.16 25.36
N GLN A 226 -5.42 7.90 25.11
CA GLN A 226 -5.74 7.39 23.76
C GLN A 226 -7.02 8.02 23.22
N CYS A 227 -8.04 8.21 24.05
CA CYS A 227 -9.28 8.88 23.67
C CYS A 227 -9.03 10.33 23.21
N LYS A 228 -8.18 11.07 23.93
CA LYS A 228 -7.80 12.44 23.53
C LYS A 228 -7.05 12.48 22.21
N ALA A 229 -6.19 11.49 21.95
CA ALA A 229 -5.48 11.39 20.67
C ALA A 229 -6.45 11.09 19.51
N LEU A 230 -7.46 10.24 19.73
CA LEU A 230 -8.47 9.92 18.73
C LEU A 230 -9.39 11.12 18.43
N GLU A 231 -9.72 11.93 19.43
CA GLU A 231 -10.55 13.13 19.27
C GLU A 231 -9.95 14.16 18.30
N VAL A 232 -8.62 14.22 18.19
CA VAL A 232 -7.90 15.11 17.25
C VAL A 232 -8.03 14.63 15.80
N VAL A 233 -8.17 13.32 15.59
CA VAL A 233 -8.14 12.68 14.27
C VAL A 233 -9.55 12.42 13.73
N LEU A 234 -10.50 12.18 14.62
CA LEU A 234 -11.90 11.95 14.28
C LEU A 234 -12.61 13.27 13.90
N PRO A 235 -13.64 13.22 13.05
CA PRO A 235 -14.45 14.40 12.73
C PRO A 235 -15.05 15.02 14.01
N PRO A 236 -15.22 16.36 14.05
CA PRO A 236 -15.73 17.04 15.23
C PRO A 236 -17.10 16.48 15.60
N LYS A 237 -17.29 16.24 16.90
CA LYS A 237 -18.55 15.73 17.44
C LYS A 237 -19.69 16.65 16.96
N PRO A 238 -20.75 16.10 16.33
CA PRO A 238 -21.88 16.93 15.92
C PRO A 238 -22.46 17.59 17.17
N VAL A 239 -22.67 18.91 17.09
CA VAL A 239 -23.28 19.69 18.17
C VAL A 239 -24.69 19.14 18.37
N SER A 240 -25.03 18.75 19.59
CA SER A 240 -26.38 18.27 19.91
C SER A 240 -27.39 19.34 19.53
N GLN A 241 -28.39 18.96 18.73
CA GLN A 241 -29.46 19.87 18.30
C GLN A 241 -30.50 20.10 19.40
N TYR A 242 -30.41 19.33 20.47
CA TYR A 242 -31.31 19.37 21.62
C TYR A 242 -30.78 20.33 22.67
N THR A 243 -31.67 21.16 23.18
CA THR A 243 -31.39 22.03 24.33
C THR A 243 -31.28 21.20 25.61
N ASP A 244 -30.55 21.70 26.62
CA ASP A 244 -30.39 21.03 27.93
C ASP A 244 -31.74 20.64 28.56
N MET A 245 -32.79 21.43 28.32
CA MET A 245 -34.15 21.17 28.79
C MET A 245 -34.86 20.01 28.09
N GLU A 246 -34.52 19.72 26.83
CA GLU A 246 -35.11 18.60 26.07
C GLU A 246 -34.41 17.26 26.38
N LEU A 247 -33.18 17.31 26.89
CA LEU A 247 -32.42 16.13 27.31
C LEU A 247 -32.86 15.64 28.70
N ASP A 248 -33.27 16.53 29.61
CA ASP A 248 -33.80 16.17 30.93
C ASP A 248 -35.14 15.41 30.87
N GLU A 249 -35.87 15.49 29.76
CA GLU A 249 -37.11 14.72 29.52
C GLU A 249 -36.86 13.37 28.79
N CYS A 250 -35.62 13.08 28.39
CA CYS A 250 -35.29 11.83 27.70
C CYS A 250 -35.09 10.68 28.71
N GLU A 251 -35.66 9.50 28.43
CA GLU A 251 -35.34 8.29 29.19
C GLU A 251 -33.92 7.82 28.88
N ASP A 252 -33.07 7.78 29.91
CA ASP A 252 -31.72 7.21 29.83
C ASP A 252 -31.80 5.71 29.48
N THR A 253 -31.28 5.36 28.30
CA THR A 253 -31.20 3.98 27.84
C THR A 253 -29.76 3.61 27.54
N MET A 254 -29.31 2.47 28.07
CA MET A 254 -27.98 1.93 27.82
C MET A 254 -28.07 0.87 26.72
N PRO A 255 -27.39 1.05 25.58
CA PRO A 255 -27.30 0.01 24.57
C PRO A 255 -26.52 -1.19 25.13
N TYR A 256 -26.91 -2.40 24.69
CA TYR A 256 -26.17 -3.63 24.91
C TYR A 256 -25.80 -4.25 23.56
N ASP A 257 -24.67 -4.97 23.53
CA ASP A 257 -24.21 -5.62 22.31
C ASP A 257 -25.13 -6.79 21.95
N VAL A 258 -25.57 -6.83 20.69
CA VAL A 258 -26.46 -7.87 20.19
C VAL A 258 -25.85 -8.49 18.93
N ASN A 259 -25.82 -9.82 18.89
CA ASN A 259 -25.53 -10.55 17.66
C ASN A 259 -26.79 -10.57 16.77
N ILE A 260 -26.83 -9.68 15.78
CA ILE A 260 -27.99 -9.51 14.90
C ILE A 260 -28.37 -10.79 14.14
N GLU A 261 -27.40 -11.65 13.78
CA GLU A 261 -27.71 -12.91 13.10
C GLU A 261 -28.46 -13.90 14.00
N GLU A 262 -28.08 -13.98 15.27
CA GLU A 262 -28.70 -14.86 16.25
C GLU A 262 -30.09 -14.36 16.64
N GLU A 263 -30.24 -13.05 16.76
CA GLU A 263 -31.52 -12.41 17.05
C GLU A 263 -32.52 -12.56 15.89
N MET A 264 -32.06 -12.44 14.64
CA MET A 264 -32.87 -12.69 13.44
C MET A 264 -33.34 -14.15 13.38
N ARG A 265 -32.46 -15.11 13.71
CA ARG A 265 -32.83 -16.54 13.77
C ARG A 265 -33.88 -16.83 14.83
N ARG A 266 -33.74 -16.25 16.03
CA ARG A 266 -34.74 -16.40 17.10
C ARG A 266 -36.11 -15.84 16.70
N ARG A 267 -36.14 -14.64 16.09
CA ARG A 267 -37.39 -14.06 15.58
C ARG A 267 -38.02 -14.89 14.47
N GLN A 268 -37.21 -15.48 13.59
CA GLN A 268 -37.71 -16.32 12.51
C GLN A 268 -38.30 -17.65 13.03
N GLN A 269 -37.70 -18.24 14.07
CA GLN A 269 -38.25 -19.42 14.75
C GLN A 269 -39.58 -19.10 15.46
N GLN A 270 -39.66 -18.00 16.21
CA GLN A 270 -40.91 -17.56 16.85
C GLN A 270 -42.02 -17.28 15.84
N HIS A 271 -41.67 -16.73 14.66
CA HIS A 271 -42.67 -16.51 13.62
C HIS A 271 -43.16 -17.81 13.00
N GLN A 272 -42.31 -18.84 12.90
CA GLN A 272 -42.73 -20.18 12.46
C GLN A 272 -43.64 -20.87 13.47
N GLU A 273 -43.29 -20.84 14.76
CA GLU A 273 -44.09 -21.45 15.84
C GLU A 273 -45.51 -20.84 15.93
N ALA A 274 -45.67 -19.54 15.62
CA ALA A 274 -46.98 -18.88 15.61
C ALA A 274 -47.91 -19.30 14.46
N TYR A 275 -47.39 -19.85 13.36
CA TYR A 275 -48.22 -20.42 12.28
C TYR A 275 -48.55 -21.90 12.51
N ASP A 276 -47.74 -22.62 13.29
CA ASP A 276 -48.00 -24.03 13.62
C ASP A 276 -49.06 -24.19 14.75
N GLU A 277 -49.31 -23.17 15.60
CA GLU A 277 -50.35 -23.23 16.65
C GLU A 277 -51.80 -23.08 16.14
N ASP A 278 -52.01 -22.57 14.92
CA ASP A 278 -53.36 -22.38 14.34
C ASP A 278 -53.93 -23.64 13.67
N ASP A 279 -53.14 -24.71 13.50
CA ASP A 279 -53.59 -25.98 12.88
C ASP A 279 -54.13 -27.02 13.90
N ASP A 280 -54.10 -26.73 15.20
CA ASP A 280 -54.59 -27.62 16.26
C ASP A 280 -55.92 -27.15 16.89
N VAL A 281 -57.00 -27.02 16.09
CA VAL A 281 -58.38 -26.89 16.60
C VAL A 281 -59.12 -28.24 16.53
N PRO A 282 -59.40 -28.92 17.66
CA PRO A 282 -60.13 -30.19 17.65
C PRO A 282 -61.67 -29.98 17.64
N GLY A 283 -62.29 -30.21 16.49
CA GLY A 283 -63.60 -30.88 16.31
C GLY A 283 -64.92 -30.28 16.84
N GLY A 284 -65.92 -30.15 15.94
CA GLY A 284 -67.31 -30.55 16.25
C GLY A 284 -68.50 -29.65 15.79
N GLY A 285 -69.28 -30.12 14.79
CA GLY A 285 -70.68 -29.73 14.48
C GLY A 285 -70.83 -28.54 13.51
N GLN A 286 -71.75 -28.48 12.53
CA GLN A 286 -73.07 -29.06 12.36
C GLN A 286 -73.46 -29.10 10.86
N ARG A 287 -74.29 -30.07 10.47
CA ARG A 287 -74.71 -30.36 9.08
C ARG A 287 -75.83 -29.42 8.62
N VAL A 288 -75.81 -28.97 7.37
CA VAL A 288 -76.99 -28.45 6.67
C VAL A 288 -77.02 -28.97 5.23
N GLN A 289 -78.08 -29.72 4.91
CA GLN A 289 -78.44 -30.18 3.57
C GLN A 289 -79.31 -29.11 2.90
N CYS A 290 -79.07 -28.85 1.61
CA CYS A 290 -80.08 -28.30 0.72
C CYS A 290 -80.16 -29.18 -0.53
N ALA A 291 -81.38 -29.67 -0.81
CA ALA A 291 -81.73 -30.52 -1.93
C ALA A 291 -81.95 -29.69 -3.21
N GLN A 292 -81.63 -30.29 -4.35
CA GLN A 292 -81.96 -29.77 -5.68
C GLN A 292 -83.42 -30.06 -6.04
N GLN A 293 -84.12 -29.05 -6.55
CA GLN A 293 -85.08 -29.16 -7.66
C GLN A 293 -84.85 -27.99 -8.61
#